data_AF-A0A601ZZ82-F1
#
_entry.id   AF-A0A601ZZ82-F1
#
_cell.length_a   1.000
_cell.length_b   1.000
_cell.length_c   1.000
_cell.angle_alpha   90.00
_cell.angle_beta   90.00
_cell.angle_gamma   90.00
#
_symmetry.space_group_name_H-M   'P 1'
#
loop_
_entity.id
_entity.type
_entity.pdbx_description
1 polymer ?
#
loop_
_entity_poly.entity_id
_entity_poly.type
_entity_poly.pdbx_seq_one_letter_code
_entity_poly.pdbx_strand_id
1 'polypeptide(L)'
;RFLQQCLALSAAGITWCAGAVASMKDIDQFRWLRQQLPDQNYFWFNANECANTRHTVEETIAFGELDPLYVIETQQWPAQLDICTAGRKSIFMNAEGDLFACHISKIKMGNLYQQRLNSPACQAKQCHCFLAYQHRLDIPLLNHLDTSRCFRIGRSCDIV
;
A
#
# COMPACT_ATOMS: atom_id res chain seq x y z
N ARG A 1 15.10 -18.94 1.09
CA ARG A 1 13.69 -19.32 1.39
C ARG A 1 12.68 -18.36 0.78
N PHE A 2 12.67 -17.07 1.11
CA PHE A 2 11.70 -16.10 0.55
C PHE A 2 11.71 -16.04 -0.99
N LEU A 3 12.89 -15.79 -1.58
CA LEU A 3 13.05 -15.76 -3.05
C LEU A 3 12.55 -17.05 -3.73
N GLN A 4 12.84 -18.22 -3.16
CA GLN A 4 12.37 -19.49 -3.70
C GLN A 4 10.84 -19.58 -3.73
N GLN A 5 10.16 -19.01 -2.74
CA GLN A 5 8.69 -18.95 -2.73
C GLN A 5 8.17 -17.99 -3.80
N CYS A 6 8.79 -16.83 -3.98
CA CYS A 6 8.45 -15.90 -5.07
C CYS A 6 8.58 -16.56 -6.45
N LEU A 7 9.71 -17.25 -6.69
CA LEU A 7 9.93 -17.95 -7.96
C LEU A 7 8.96 -19.11 -8.17
N ALA A 8 8.55 -19.80 -7.09
CA ALA A 8 7.52 -20.83 -7.16
C ALA A 8 6.14 -20.25 -7.56
N LEU A 9 5.77 -19.06 -7.07
CA LEU A 9 4.55 -18.37 -7.49
C LEU A 9 4.60 -18.03 -8.98
N SER A 10 5.73 -17.51 -9.46
CA SER A 10 5.92 -17.22 -10.89
C SER A 10 5.85 -18.49 -11.74
N ALA A 11 6.49 -19.58 -11.31
CA ALA A 11 6.45 -20.87 -12.01
C ALA A 11 5.03 -21.47 -12.07
N ALA A 12 4.19 -21.17 -11.07
CA ALA A 12 2.78 -21.57 -11.04
C ALA A 12 1.85 -20.63 -11.85
N GLY A 13 2.39 -19.56 -12.48
CA GLY A 13 1.60 -18.59 -13.23
C GLY A 13 0.72 -17.69 -12.35
N ILE A 14 1.02 -17.57 -11.05
CA ILE A 14 0.27 -16.73 -10.12
C ILE A 14 0.76 -15.28 -10.24
N THR A 15 -0.16 -14.33 -10.30
CA THR A 15 0.17 -12.90 -10.22
C THR A 15 0.47 -12.50 -8.77
N TRP A 16 1.62 -11.86 -8.53
CA TRP A 16 2.05 -11.48 -7.19
C TRP A 16 2.90 -10.21 -7.18
N CYS A 17 2.99 -9.59 -6.00
CA CYS A 17 3.93 -8.52 -5.65
C CYS A 17 4.64 -8.86 -4.35
N ALA A 18 5.82 -8.30 -4.12
CA ALA A 18 6.52 -8.37 -2.84
C ALA A 18 6.61 -6.98 -2.22
N GLY A 19 6.67 -6.92 -0.90
CA GLY A 19 6.79 -5.65 -0.17
C GLY A 19 7.73 -5.75 1.02
N ALA A 20 8.35 -4.62 1.37
CA ALA A 20 9.15 -4.49 2.57
C ALA A 20 8.94 -3.12 3.24
N VAL A 21 9.35 -2.99 4.49
CA VAL A 21 9.47 -1.68 5.14
C VAL A 21 10.80 -1.07 4.72
N ALA A 22 10.80 0.18 4.27
CA ALA A 22 12.00 0.90 3.87
C ALA A 22 12.96 1.06 5.06
N SER A 23 14.15 0.48 4.95
CA SER A 23 15.20 0.49 5.97
C SER A 23 16.55 0.63 5.28
N MET A 24 17.24 1.75 5.51
CA MET A 24 18.59 1.96 4.96
C MET A 24 19.61 0.92 5.44
N LYS A 25 19.35 0.25 6.56
CA LYS A 25 20.20 -0.83 7.07
C LYS A 25 20.17 -2.07 6.18
N ASP A 26 19.08 -2.25 5.44
CA ASP A 26 18.81 -3.47 4.65
C ASP A 26 18.84 -3.18 3.14
N ILE A 27 19.22 -1.96 2.72
CA ILE A 27 19.10 -1.52 1.32
C ILE A 27 19.89 -2.38 0.34
N ASP A 28 21.09 -2.85 0.72
CA ASP A 28 21.88 -3.71 -0.14
C ASP A 28 21.24 -5.09 -0.33
N GLN A 29 20.54 -5.58 0.70
CA GLN A 29 19.78 -6.83 0.62
C GLN A 29 18.55 -6.66 -0.28
N PHE A 30 17.90 -5.49 -0.24
CA PHE A 30 16.79 -5.16 -1.12
C PHE A 30 17.23 -5.00 -2.58
N ARG A 31 18.37 -4.35 -2.84
CA ARG A 31 18.99 -4.27 -4.17
C ARG A 31 19.31 -5.66 -4.71
N TRP A 32 19.94 -6.50 -3.89
CA TRP A 32 20.20 -7.89 -4.26
C TRP A 32 18.90 -8.62 -4.58
N LEU A 33 17.88 -8.51 -3.73
CA LEU A 33 16.59 -9.18 -3.96
C LEU A 33 15.94 -8.69 -5.26
N ARG A 34 15.93 -7.38 -5.52
CA ARG A 34 15.34 -6.82 -6.75
C ARG A 34 15.96 -7.42 -8.01
N GLN A 35 17.28 -7.63 -8.03
CA GLN A 35 18.01 -8.25 -9.15
C GLN A 35 17.66 -9.75 -9.34
N GLN A 36 17.15 -10.42 -8.30
CA GLN A 36 16.76 -11.83 -8.39
C GLN A 36 15.28 -12.03 -8.72
N LEU A 37 14.43 -11.05 -8.42
CA LEU A 37 13.00 -11.12 -8.73
C LEU A 37 12.76 -10.81 -10.21
N PRO A 38 11.75 -11.46 -10.86
CA PRO A 38 11.42 -11.12 -12.24
C PRO A 38 11.06 -9.64 -12.40
N ASP A 39 11.48 -9.03 -13.50
CA ASP A 39 11.34 -7.58 -13.70
C ASP A 39 9.89 -7.12 -13.66
N GLN A 40 8.96 -7.93 -14.20
CA GLN A 40 7.54 -7.64 -14.23
C GLN A 40 6.84 -7.66 -12.86
N ASN A 41 7.48 -8.23 -11.84
CA ASN A 41 6.88 -8.35 -10.52
C ASN A 41 7.22 -7.13 -9.66
N TYR A 42 6.18 -6.40 -9.26
CA TYR A 42 6.36 -5.19 -8.48
C TYR A 42 6.91 -5.50 -7.08
N PHE A 43 8.03 -4.86 -6.75
CA PHE A 43 8.64 -4.89 -5.43
C PHE A 43 8.52 -3.49 -4.80
N TRP A 44 7.65 -3.38 -3.82
CA TRP A 44 7.26 -2.09 -3.25
C TRP A 44 7.78 -1.90 -1.83
N PHE A 45 7.84 -0.64 -1.39
CA PHE A 45 8.24 -0.30 -0.03
C PHE A 45 7.17 0.52 0.69
N ASN A 46 7.07 0.32 1.99
CA ASN A 46 6.36 1.20 2.90
C ASN A 46 7.35 2.14 3.56
N ALA A 47 6.95 3.40 3.76
CA ALA A 47 7.65 4.28 4.68
C ALA A 47 7.73 3.64 6.07
N ASN A 48 8.88 3.76 6.73
CA ASN A 48 9.06 3.31 8.10
C ASN A 48 8.50 4.36 9.08
N GLU A 49 7.22 4.24 9.40
CA GLU A 49 6.52 5.15 10.32
C GLU A 49 7.09 5.13 11.75
N CYS A 50 7.85 4.09 12.13
CA CYS A 50 8.50 3.97 13.44
C CYS A 50 9.84 4.73 13.52
N ALA A 51 10.41 5.12 12.38
CA ALA A 51 11.57 6.00 12.36
C ALA A 51 11.06 7.41 12.71
N ASN A 52 11.37 7.89 13.91
CA ASN A 52 10.98 9.22 14.41
C ASN A 52 11.67 10.38 13.64
N THR A 53 12.19 10.11 12.46
CA THR A 53 12.96 11.00 11.59
C THR A 53 12.21 11.18 10.29
N ARG A 54 12.09 12.45 9.86
CA ARG A 54 11.57 12.79 8.55
C ARG A 54 12.41 12.09 7.47
N HIS A 55 11.75 11.49 6.48
CA HIS A 55 12.45 10.85 5.35
C HIS A 55 13.48 11.79 4.74
N THR A 56 14.71 11.32 4.60
CA THR A 56 15.74 12.15 3.97
C THR A 56 15.58 12.11 2.45
N VAL A 57 16.18 13.08 1.77
CA VAL A 57 16.20 13.11 0.29
C VAL A 57 16.96 11.89 -0.23
N GLU A 58 18.03 11.49 0.44
CA GLU A 58 18.84 10.32 0.11
C GLU A 58 18.04 9.02 0.23
N GLU A 59 17.26 8.86 1.30
CA GLU A 59 16.37 7.70 1.45
C GLU A 59 15.32 7.66 0.33
N THR A 60 14.73 8.81 0.02
CA THR A 60 13.70 8.92 -1.02
C THR A 60 14.25 8.52 -2.39
N ILE A 61 15.45 8.98 -2.73
CA ILE A 61 16.12 8.62 -3.98
C ILE A 61 16.45 7.11 -3.99
N ALA A 62 17.07 6.61 -2.93
CA ALA A 62 17.57 5.24 -2.91
C ALA A 62 16.44 4.19 -2.96
N PHE A 63 15.31 4.46 -2.31
CA PHE A 63 14.12 3.60 -2.42
C PHE A 63 13.32 3.87 -3.71
N GLY A 64 13.35 5.09 -4.25
CA GLY A 64 12.76 5.40 -5.55
C GLY A 64 13.40 4.64 -6.72
N GLU A 65 14.69 4.30 -6.61
CA GLU A 65 15.38 3.41 -7.57
C GLU A 65 14.84 1.96 -7.54
N LEU A 66 14.30 1.53 -6.40
CA LEU A 66 13.79 0.16 -6.22
C LEU A 66 12.26 0.07 -6.43
N ASP A 67 11.55 1.12 -6.07
CA ASP A 67 10.10 1.26 -6.16
C ASP A 67 9.75 2.62 -6.76
N PRO A 68 9.34 2.65 -8.04
CA PRO A 68 8.98 3.88 -8.74
C PRO A 68 7.84 4.69 -8.09
N LEU A 69 7.00 4.06 -7.26
CA LEU A 69 5.90 4.73 -6.57
C LEU A 69 6.25 5.12 -5.12
N TYR A 70 7.49 4.88 -4.67
CA TYR A 70 7.91 5.17 -3.29
C TYR A 70 7.76 6.66 -2.94
N VAL A 71 7.81 7.55 -3.92
CA VAL A 71 7.56 8.99 -3.70
C VAL A 71 6.21 9.27 -3.04
N ILE A 72 5.19 8.41 -3.21
CA ILE A 72 3.88 8.55 -2.57
C ILE A 72 3.99 8.37 -1.05
N GLU A 73 4.85 7.45 -0.60
CA GLU A 73 5.07 7.13 0.81
C GLU A 73 5.70 8.31 1.58
N THR A 74 6.42 9.20 0.89
CA THR A 74 7.09 10.36 1.51
C THR A 74 6.22 11.61 1.56
N GLN A 75 5.01 11.58 0.98
CA GLN A 75 4.08 12.69 0.98
C GLN A 75 3.18 12.70 2.22
N GLN A 76 2.62 13.87 2.51
CA GLN A 76 1.54 14.02 3.49
C GLN A 76 0.19 14.04 2.77
N TRP A 77 -0.72 13.17 3.18
CA TRP A 77 -2.07 13.06 2.62
C TRP A 77 -3.13 13.38 3.67
N PRO A 78 -3.44 14.67 3.95
CA PRO A 78 -4.49 15.03 4.91
C PRO A 78 -5.81 14.36 4.55
N ALA A 79 -6.47 13.71 5.51
CA ALA A 79 -7.68 12.94 5.23
C ALA A 79 -8.80 13.86 4.70
N GLN A 80 -9.43 13.47 3.59
CA GLN A 80 -10.49 14.23 2.93
C GLN A 80 -11.59 13.26 2.46
N LEU A 81 -12.79 13.38 3.04
CA LEU A 81 -13.88 12.43 2.86
C LEU A 81 -14.60 12.55 1.51
N ASP A 82 -14.59 13.73 0.92
CA ASP A 82 -15.21 14.08 -0.36
C ASP A 82 -14.49 13.44 -1.56
N ILE A 83 -13.17 13.23 -1.45
CA ILE A 83 -12.32 12.62 -2.48
C ILE A 83 -11.77 11.25 -2.09
N CYS A 84 -12.39 10.60 -1.10
CA CYS A 84 -12.05 9.26 -0.63
C CYS A 84 -13.18 8.26 -0.90
N THR A 85 -12.82 7.09 -1.43
CA THR A 85 -13.77 6.02 -1.77
C THR A 85 -14.00 5.02 -0.63
N ALA A 86 -13.22 5.13 0.46
CA ALA A 86 -13.27 4.24 1.61
C ALA A 86 -14.65 4.26 2.30
N GLY A 87 -15.17 3.10 2.66
CA GLY A 87 -16.53 2.89 3.17
C GLY A 87 -17.64 2.97 2.09
N ARG A 88 -17.34 3.44 0.88
CA ARG A 88 -18.32 3.52 -0.24
C ARG A 88 -18.11 2.42 -1.27
N LYS A 89 -16.86 2.21 -1.69
CA LYS A 89 -16.46 1.18 -2.66
C LYS A 89 -15.66 0.03 -2.05
N SER A 90 -15.18 0.22 -0.82
CA SER A 90 -14.41 -0.74 -0.05
C SER A 90 -14.76 -0.59 1.43
N ILE A 91 -14.56 -1.63 2.22
CA ILE A 91 -14.75 -1.61 3.67
C ILE A 91 -13.57 -2.36 4.30
N PHE A 92 -13.08 -1.86 5.43
CA PHE A 92 -12.17 -2.63 6.29
C PHE A 92 -12.97 -3.36 7.36
N MET A 93 -12.68 -4.64 7.54
CA MET A 93 -13.29 -5.48 8.56
C MET A 93 -12.21 -6.07 9.46
N ASN A 94 -12.36 -5.93 10.78
CA ASN A 94 -11.48 -6.61 11.74
C ASN A 94 -11.98 -8.04 12.04
N ALA A 95 -11.24 -8.78 12.87
CA ALA A 95 -11.56 -10.17 13.19
C ALA A 95 -12.93 -10.32 13.91
N GLU A 96 -13.35 -9.32 14.66
CA GLU A 96 -14.63 -9.26 15.37
C GLU A 96 -15.82 -8.91 14.45
N GLY A 97 -15.58 -8.69 13.16
CA GLY A 97 -16.58 -8.34 12.16
C GLY A 97 -16.97 -6.86 12.17
N ASP A 98 -16.28 -6.01 12.94
CA ASP A 98 -16.52 -4.58 12.94
C ASP A 98 -16.06 -3.95 11.64
N LEU A 99 -16.93 -3.11 11.08
CA LEU A 99 -16.76 -2.48 9.78
C LEU A 99 -16.32 -1.03 9.96
N PHE A 100 -15.31 -0.64 9.19
CA PHE A 100 -14.74 0.71 9.15
C PHE A 100 -14.55 1.15 7.71
N ALA A 101 -14.51 2.46 7.47
CA ALA A 101 -14.30 2.98 6.12
C ALA A 101 -12.94 2.51 5.56
N CYS A 102 -11.90 2.62 6.38
CA CYS A 102 -10.55 2.10 6.16
C CYS A 102 -9.97 1.64 7.50
N HIS A 103 -8.82 0.96 7.48
CA HIS A 103 -8.20 0.39 8.69
C HIS A 103 -7.76 1.43 9.74
N ILE A 104 -7.47 2.68 9.33
CA ILE A 104 -7.17 3.79 10.26
C ILE A 104 -8.39 4.64 10.61
N SER A 105 -9.57 4.33 10.05
CA SER A 105 -10.77 5.06 10.44
C SER A 105 -11.11 4.71 11.88
N LYS A 106 -11.24 5.76 12.71
CA LYS A 106 -11.59 5.62 14.12
C LYS A 106 -13.09 5.49 14.36
N ILE A 107 -13.90 5.55 13.29
CA ILE A 107 -15.36 5.47 13.38
C ILE A 107 -15.85 4.14 12.85
N LYS A 108 -16.42 3.34 13.74
CA LYS A 108 -17.13 2.10 13.41
C LYS A 108 -18.38 2.44 12.60
N MET A 109 -18.43 1.93 11.38
CA MET A 109 -19.61 2.00 10.50
C MET A 109 -20.65 0.96 10.89
N GLY A 110 -20.24 -0.17 11.46
CA GLY A 110 -21.17 -1.24 11.76
C GLY A 110 -20.48 -2.54 12.16
N ASN A 111 -21.21 -3.64 12.07
CA ASN A 111 -20.66 -4.98 12.27
C ASN A 111 -21.37 -5.95 11.30
N LEU A 112 -20.59 -6.75 10.57
CA LEU A 112 -21.08 -7.66 9.55
C LEU A 112 -22.06 -8.69 10.12
N TYR A 113 -21.73 -9.25 11.29
CA TYR A 113 -22.55 -10.27 11.95
C TYR A 113 -23.88 -9.71 12.46
N GLN A 114 -23.94 -8.40 12.69
CA GLN A 114 -25.15 -7.70 13.13
C GLN A 114 -25.96 -7.09 11.97
N GLN A 115 -25.45 -7.16 10.74
CA GLN A 115 -26.06 -6.59 9.52
C GLN A 115 -26.43 -5.10 9.66
N ARG A 116 -25.63 -4.33 10.41
CA ARG A 116 -25.80 -2.88 10.56
C ARG A 116 -24.70 -2.17 9.79
N LEU A 117 -25.07 -1.20 8.97
CA LEU A 117 -24.12 -0.36 8.24
C LEU A 117 -24.60 1.09 8.25
N ASN A 118 -23.78 1.97 8.80
CA ASN A 118 -23.95 3.41 8.74
C ASN A 118 -23.12 4.00 7.60
N SER A 119 -23.43 5.24 7.24
CA SER A 119 -22.64 6.00 6.27
C SER A 119 -21.17 6.10 6.70
N PRO A 120 -20.23 6.08 5.74
CA PRO A 120 -18.82 6.24 6.04
C PRO A 120 -18.51 7.56 6.73
N ALA A 121 -17.75 7.49 7.82
CA ALA A 121 -17.13 8.63 8.46
C ALA A 121 -15.68 8.25 8.81
N CYS A 122 -14.77 9.22 8.70
CA CYS A 122 -13.36 9.06 9.05
C CYS A 122 -12.92 10.25 9.88
N GLN A 123 -12.27 9.97 11.01
CA GLN A 123 -11.65 10.97 11.89
C GLN A 123 -10.12 10.87 11.89
N ALA A 124 -9.53 10.12 10.95
CA ALA A 124 -8.10 10.15 10.75
C ALA A 124 -7.68 11.57 10.32
N LYS A 125 -6.52 12.03 10.79
CA LYS A 125 -5.97 13.33 10.36
C LYS A 125 -5.26 13.22 9.01
N GLN A 126 -4.67 12.06 8.72
CA GLN A 126 -3.86 11.80 7.55
C GLN A 126 -4.02 10.34 7.10
N CYS A 127 -3.95 10.12 5.79
CA CYS A 127 -3.82 8.81 5.17
C CYS A 127 -2.32 8.48 5.00
N HIS A 128 -1.69 7.89 6.02
CA HIS A 128 -0.23 7.78 6.08
C HIS A 128 0.36 6.50 5.48
N CYS A 129 -0.46 5.49 5.21
CA CYS A 129 -0.01 4.25 4.56
C CYS A 129 -0.91 3.85 3.40
N PHE A 130 -0.44 2.93 2.56
CA PHE A 130 -1.16 2.52 1.35
C PHE A 130 -2.56 2.02 1.59
N LEU A 131 -2.77 1.23 2.64
CA LEU A 131 -4.10 0.73 2.97
C LEU A 131 -5.11 1.85 3.26
N ALA A 132 -4.64 3.08 3.53
CA ALA A 132 -5.46 4.27 3.66
C ALA A 132 -5.47 5.12 2.38
N TYR A 133 -4.30 5.54 1.89
CA TYR A 133 -4.23 6.49 0.77
C TYR A 133 -4.67 5.88 -0.57
N GLN A 134 -4.68 4.54 -0.72
CA GLN A 134 -5.13 3.88 -1.95
C GLN A 134 -6.54 4.27 -2.38
N HIS A 135 -7.37 4.66 -1.41
CA HIS A 135 -8.78 5.03 -1.61
C HIS A 135 -8.96 6.47 -2.11
N ARG A 136 -7.88 7.25 -2.15
CA ARG A 136 -7.89 8.63 -2.61
C ARG A 136 -7.96 8.73 -4.13
N LEU A 137 -8.75 9.68 -4.60
CA LEU A 137 -8.97 9.93 -6.04
C LEU A 137 -8.00 10.95 -6.63
N ASP A 138 -7.29 11.70 -5.77
CA ASP A 138 -6.39 12.80 -6.13
C ASP A 138 -4.90 12.40 -6.16
N ILE A 139 -4.59 11.09 -6.18
CA ILE A 139 -3.21 10.58 -6.32
C ILE A 139 -3.09 9.87 -7.67
N PRO A 140 -2.68 10.57 -8.76
CA PRO A 140 -2.65 10.00 -10.11
C PRO A 140 -1.70 8.81 -10.25
N LEU A 141 -0.60 8.80 -9.51
CA LEU A 141 0.38 7.71 -9.53
C LEU A 141 -0.21 6.34 -9.13
N LEU A 142 -1.33 6.31 -8.41
CA LEU A 142 -2.02 5.06 -8.09
C LEU A 142 -2.70 4.41 -9.31
N ASN A 143 -2.79 5.10 -10.44
CA ASN A 143 -3.37 4.54 -11.67
C ASN A 143 -2.45 3.54 -12.37
N HIS A 144 -1.17 3.47 -11.98
CA HIS A 144 -0.25 2.42 -12.41
C HIS A 144 -0.56 1.05 -11.78
N LEU A 145 -1.32 1.03 -10.67
CA LEU A 145 -1.77 -0.19 -10.01
C LEU A 145 -3.08 -0.71 -10.62
N ASP A 146 -3.38 -1.97 -10.35
CA ASP A 146 -4.67 -2.57 -10.69
C ASP A 146 -5.85 -1.72 -10.20
N THR A 147 -6.95 -1.76 -10.95
CA THR A 147 -8.14 -0.93 -10.72
C THR A 147 -8.76 -1.13 -9.34
N SER A 148 -8.70 -2.34 -8.78
CA SER A 148 -9.19 -2.61 -7.43
C SER A 148 -8.32 -1.97 -6.36
N ARG A 149 -7.01 -1.82 -6.63
CA ARG A 149 -5.94 -1.42 -5.71
C ARG A 149 -5.84 -2.27 -4.44
N CYS A 150 -6.64 -3.33 -4.29
CA CYS A 150 -6.63 -4.22 -3.13
C CYS A 150 -5.25 -4.79 -2.84
N PHE A 151 -4.49 -5.04 -3.90
CA PHE A 151 -3.09 -5.40 -3.85
C PHE A 151 -2.28 -4.40 -4.68
N ARG A 152 -1.02 -4.18 -4.32
CA ARG A 152 -0.06 -3.43 -5.13
C ARG A 152 0.42 -4.29 -6.30
N ILE A 153 -0.50 -4.66 -7.18
CA ILE A 153 -0.18 -5.33 -8.45
C ILE A 153 -0.14 -4.25 -9.52
N GLY A 154 0.97 -4.15 -10.25
CA GLY A 154 1.07 -3.24 -11.38
C GLY A 154 0.15 -3.68 -12.51
N ARG A 155 -0.38 -2.72 -13.27
CA ARG A 155 -0.93 -3.03 -14.58
C ARG A 155 0.23 -3.46 -15.47
N SER A 156 0.09 -4.62 -16.11
CA SER A 156 1.08 -5.17 -17.03
C SER A 156 1.47 -4.12 -18.07
N CYS A 157 2.74 -3.72 -18.04
CA CYS A 157 3.47 -2.68 -18.82
C CYS A 157 3.77 -1.32 -18.17
N ASP A 158 3.24 -0.97 -16.99
CA ASP A 158 3.33 0.43 -16.50
C ASP A 158 4.20 0.66 -15.26
N ILE A 159 4.79 -0.39 -14.68
CA ILE A 159 5.70 -0.30 -13.53
C ILE A 159 6.99 -1.06 -13.85
N VAL A 160 7.77 -0.50 -14.77
CA VAL A 160 9.19 -0.82 -14.95
C VAL A 160 9.96 0.47 -14.87
#